data_AF-A0A5P6N783-F1
#
_entry.id   AF-A0A5P6N783-F1
#
_cell.length_a   1.000
_cell.length_b   1.000
_cell.length_c   1.000
_cell.angle_alpha   90.00
_cell.angle_beta   90.00
_cell.angle_gamma   90.00
#
_symmetry.space_group_name_H-M   'P 1'
#
loop_
_entity.id
_entity.type
_entity.pdbx_description
1 polymer ?
#
loop_
_entity_poly.entity_id
_entity_poly.type
_entity_poly.pdbx_seq_one_letter_code
_entity_poly.pdbx_strand_id
1 'polypeptide(L)'
;MKHLIVLSGPIGVGKSSFVEALKRFDAERVSTRAHILETTGCQNERGALQDAGDRLDLETGGTWVADALEPVVESSDTSILILDSARIAKQVEALRSRFGEKVIHIHLYADDDVLEARYKNRETDVREFESYAKAAEHGTETQVPTLAAIADLVLDATAATSEDLAVTAMAWLGRPALPLQRTLDVIVGGQYGSEGKGNVCAHLAENYDCLVRIGGPNAGHRVADPNYKYVQFPSGSQSNPKAKIVIAAGSTLWLPQLELEMSDHDVTPERLTIDPQAIVIEQEDRDIEDGDKEGGLNRIATTAQGVGAAAARKILNRGEPIFGPAVRLARDVERLRPFVRPAREIIEAMLMEGRPVLVEGTQGTELSIHHGRYPHVTSRETSSSGCLADAGISFAVVRDVIMVVRTYPIRVGGPSGAMGQVIDFETIHERSKVPLEEFGTTERGTISNKPRRVAEFDWARIRRSAQLNGATRIALTFADYFGVENREATDYDELNDRTQEFIRKLEMVTGVSVDYVSKAFAKDGVLEKGSWA
;
A
#
# COMPACT_ATOMS: atom_id res chain seq x y z
N MET A 1 26.21 15.77 12.23
CA MET A 1 26.04 17.05 12.97
C MET A 1 24.55 17.27 13.14
N LYS A 2 24.05 17.49 14.38
CA LYS A 2 22.62 17.70 14.66
C LYS A 2 22.22 19.12 14.27
N HIS A 3 21.12 19.30 13.54
CA HIS A 3 20.49 20.60 13.31
C HIS A 3 19.28 20.78 14.23
N LEU A 4 19.10 21.99 14.73
CA LEU A 4 17.88 22.41 15.41
C LEU A 4 17.10 23.33 14.49
N ILE A 5 16.02 22.81 13.89
CA ILE A 5 15.09 23.59 13.10
C ILE A 5 14.10 24.27 14.03
N VAL A 6 14.08 25.59 14.00
CA VAL A 6 13.12 26.42 14.73
C VAL A 6 12.07 26.88 13.73
N LEU A 7 10.83 26.45 13.93
CA LEU A 7 9.73 26.77 13.02
C LEU A 7 8.88 27.89 13.60
N SER A 8 8.58 28.87 12.75
CA SER A 8 7.64 29.95 13.03
C SER A 8 6.68 30.14 11.84
N GLY A 9 5.63 30.92 12.04
CA GLY A 9 4.62 31.20 11.03
C GLY A 9 3.25 31.34 11.67
N PRO A 10 2.30 32.02 11.02
CA PRO A 10 1.01 32.34 11.63
C PRO A 10 0.16 31.10 11.96
N ILE A 11 -0.86 31.27 12.79
CA ILE A 11 -1.89 30.27 13.03
C ILE A 11 -2.52 29.87 11.68
N GLY A 12 -2.68 28.57 11.44
CA GLY A 12 -3.31 28.07 10.21
C GLY A 12 -2.35 27.84 9.04
N VAL A 13 -1.08 28.26 9.13
CA VAL A 13 -0.12 28.13 8.03
C VAL A 13 0.29 26.69 7.70
N GLY A 14 0.09 25.74 8.62
CA GLY A 14 0.38 24.32 8.40
C GLY A 14 1.63 23.79 9.12
N LYS A 15 2.09 24.46 10.20
CA LYS A 15 3.27 24.05 10.99
C LYS A 15 3.28 22.57 11.37
N SER A 16 2.20 22.05 11.95
CA SER A 16 2.14 20.64 12.39
C SER A 16 2.23 19.65 11.22
N SER A 17 1.59 19.96 10.09
CA SER A 17 1.68 19.14 8.87
C SER A 17 3.07 19.19 8.24
N PHE A 18 3.74 20.35 8.30
CA PHE A 18 5.13 20.50 7.88
C PHE A 18 6.09 19.69 8.76
N VAL A 19 5.90 19.72 10.09
CA VAL A 19 6.66 18.87 11.02
C VAL A 19 6.46 17.39 10.71
N GLU A 20 5.22 16.96 10.42
CA GLU A 20 4.93 15.58 10.05
C GLU A 20 5.65 15.19 8.75
N ALA A 21 5.62 16.06 7.74
CA ALA A 21 6.32 15.83 6.48
C ALA A 21 7.85 15.73 6.66
N LEU A 22 8.42 16.49 7.60
CA LEU A 22 9.85 16.43 7.91
C LEU A 22 10.30 15.13 8.57
N LYS A 23 9.41 14.36 9.20
CA LYS A 23 9.78 13.04 9.75
C LYS A 23 10.34 12.08 8.69
N ARG A 24 9.97 12.27 7.42
CA ARG A 24 10.52 11.56 6.26
C ARG A 24 12.02 11.81 6.02
N PHE A 25 12.62 12.72 6.77
CA PHE A 25 14.04 13.07 6.72
C PHE A 25 14.76 12.79 8.04
N ASP A 26 14.27 11.81 8.81
CA ASP A 26 14.82 11.46 10.14
C ASP A 26 14.82 12.65 11.10
N ALA A 27 13.70 13.38 11.09
CA ALA A 27 13.48 14.53 11.95
C ALA A 27 12.53 14.22 13.11
N GLU A 28 12.90 14.67 14.30
CA GLU A 28 12.14 14.49 15.52
C GLU A 28 11.59 15.82 16.02
N ARG A 29 10.29 15.85 16.35
CA ARG A 29 9.68 17.03 16.97
C ARG A 29 10.03 17.07 18.46
N VAL A 30 10.55 18.20 18.92
CA VAL A 30 10.78 18.47 20.33
C VAL A 30 9.68 19.37 20.88
N SER A 31 9.22 19.05 22.08
CA SER A 31 8.16 19.78 22.77
C SER A 31 8.67 20.44 24.03
N THR A 32 8.35 21.72 24.22
CA THR A 32 8.62 22.47 25.45
C THR A 32 7.60 22.18 26.56
N ARG A 33 6.56 21.37 26.28
CA ARG A 33 5.44 21.10 27.20
C ARG A 33 5.89 20.57 28.56
N ALA A 34 6.77 19.57 28.58
CA ALA A 34 7.24 18.96 29.83
C ALA A 34 7.93 20.01 30.71
N HIS A 35 8.80 20.82 30.11
CA HIS A 35 9.50 21.89 30.82
C HIS A 35 8.55 22.97 31.36
N ILE A 36 7.51 23.37 30.60
CA ILE A 36 6.50 24.32 31.09
C ILE A 36 5.78 23.75 32.31
N LEU A 37 5.35 22.49 32.25
CA LEU A 37 4.62 21.84 33.35
C LEU A 37 5.49 21.73 34.61
N GLU A 38 6.74 21.32 34.46
CA GLU A 38 7.70 21.18 35.56
C GLU A 38 8.04 22.53 36.20
N THR A 39 8.22 23.58 35.38
CA THR A 39 8.66 24.90 35.85
C THR A 39 7.52 25.74 36.43
N THR A 40 6.32 25.63 35.87
CA THR A 40 5.19 26.51 36.22
C THR A 40 4.10 25.82 37.04
N GLY A 41 4.04 24.49 37.03
CA GLY A 41 2.98 23.72 37.70
C GLY A 41 1.58 23.98 37.15
N CYS A 42 1.45 24.51 35.92
CA CYS A 42 0.16 24.84 35.33
C CYS A 42 -0.67 23.58 35.03
N GLN A 43 -1.98 23.78 34.79
CA GLN A 43 -2.83 22.69 34.31
C GLN A 43 -2.35 22.20 32.95
N ASN A 44 -2.50 20.90 32.70
CA ASN A 44 -2.06 20.26 31.45
C ASN A 44 -3.08 20.43 30.31
N GLU A 45 -3.56 21.66 30.16
CA GLU A 45 -4.55 22.09 29.17
C GLU A 45 -3.92 23.13 28.24
N ARG A 46 -4.35 23.17 26.98
CA ARG A 46 -3.70 23.96 25.93
C ARG A 46 -3.63 25.46 26.24
N GLY A 47 -4.72 26.05 26.73
CA GLY A 47 -4.75 27.47 27.13
C GLY A 47 -3.82 27.76 28.31
N ALA A 48 -3.85 26.93 29.36
CA ALA A 48 -2.98 27.08 30.52
C ALA A 48 -1.48 26.98 30.16
N LEU A 49 -1.12 26.09 29.22
CA LEU A 49 0.24 25.96 28.70
C LEU A 49 0.67 27.18 27.86
N GLN A 50 -0.25 27.78 27.08
CA GLN A 50 0.01 29.02 26.35
C GLN A 50 0.27 30.19 27.30
N ASP A 51 -0.61 30.39 28.29
CA ASP A 51 -0.48 31.48 29.27
C ASP A 51 0.79 31.35 30.12
N ALA A 52 1.15 30.11 30.49
CA ALA A 52 2.38 29.82 31.21
C ALA A 52 3.62 30.12 30.35
N GLY A 53 3.60 29.75 29.06
CA GLY A 53 4.67 30.08 28.12
C GLY A 53 4.84 31.58 27.91
N ASP A 54 3.75 32.32 27.72
CA ASP A 54 3.78 33.77 27.54
C ASP A 54 4.32 34.49 28.79
N ARG A 55 4.02 33.97 30.00
CA ARG A 55 4.60 34.46 31.25
C ARG A 55 6.10 34.20 31.35
N LEU A 56 6.54 32.99 31.00
CA LEU A 56 7.97 32.64 30.95
C LEU A 56 8.73 33.51 29.95
N ASP A 57 8.11 33.86 28.82
CA ASP A 57 8.69 34.80 27.85
C ASP A 57 8.90 36.20 28.45
N LEU A 58 7.94 36.71 29.23
CA LEU A 58 8.05 38.00 29.92
C LEU A 58 9.12 37.96 31.03
N GLU A 59 9.19 36.89 31.80
CA GLU A 59 10.09 36.75 32.95
C GLU A 59 11.55 36.52 32.53
N THR A 60 11.77 35.70 31.50
CA THR A 60 13.11 35.26 31.08
C THR A 60 13.61 35.93 29.81
N GLY A 61 12.78 36.77 29.19
CA GLY A 61 13.05 37.33 27.87
C GLY A 61 13.14 36.27 26.77
N GLY A 62 12.45 35.13 26.93
CA GLY A 62 12.43 34.02 25.97
C GLY A 62 13.61 33.03 26.08
N THR A 63 14.51 33.20 27.05
CA THR A 63 15.68 32.32 27.21
C THR A 63 15.31 30.92 27.71
N TRP A 64 14.18 30.78 28.42
CA TRP A 64 13.68 29.51 28.95
C TRP A 64 13.53 28.42 27.88
N VAL A 65 13.27 28.80 26.62
CA VAL A 65 13.12 27.85 25.51
C VAL A 65 14.43 27.10 25.27
N ALA A 66 15.58 27.78 25.36
CA ALA A 66 16.88 27.14 25.20
C ALA A 66 17.16 26.16 26.35
N ASP A 67 16.80 26.53 27.58
CA ASP A 67 16.94 25.66 28.76
C ASP A 67 16.04 24.42 28.67
N ALA A 68 14.84 24.56 28.12
CA ALA A 68 13.92 23.46 27.87
C ALA A 68 14.46 22.44 26.85
N LEU A 69 15.22 22.91 25.86
CA LEU A 69 15.72 22.11 24.75
C LEU A 69 17.05 21.43 25.02
N GLU A 70 17.90 22.01 25.87
CA GLU A 70 19.25 21.50 26.16
C GLU A 70 19.30 20.00 26.48
N PRO A 71 18.53 19.46 27.46
CA PRO A 71 18.60 18.03 27.77
C PRO A 71 18.11 17.15 26.62
N VAL A 72 17.18 17.64 25.78
CA VAL A 72 16.66 16.89 24.63
C VAL A 72 17.66 16.86 23.48
N VAL A 73 18.32 17.99 23.21
CA VAL A 73 19.34 18.10 22.16
C VAL A 73 20.55 17.23 22.49
N GLU A 74 20.92 17.12 23.76
CA GLU A 74 22.01 16.26 24.21
C GLU A 74 21.65 14.77 24.09
N SER A 75 20.43 14.38 24.47
CA SER A 75 20.00 12.98 24.56
C SER A 75 19.47 12.35 23.26
N SER A 76 18.97 13.13 22.31
CA SER A 76 18.36 12.56 21.08
C SER A 76 19.39 11.95 20.13
N ASP A 77 19.10 10.82 19.51
CA ASP A 77 19.97 10.20 18.50
C ASP A 77 19.72 10.74 17.09
N THR A 78 18.67 11.54 16.88
CA THR A 78 18.29 12.02 15.54
C THR A 78 19.15 13.18 15.06
N SER A 79 19.31 13.28 13.74
CA SER A 79 20.15 14.30 13.14
C SER A 79 19.46 15.66 12.96
N ILE A 80 18.13 15.70 13.05
CA ILE A 80 17.31 16.90 12.90
C ILE A 80 16.28 16.96 14.02
N LEU A 81 16.35 18.01 14.83
CA LEU A 81 15.36 18.31 15.87
C LEU A 81 14.52 19.49 15.44
N ILE A 82 13.21 19.43 15.65
CA ILE A 82 12.28 20.48 15.25
C ILE A 82 11.57 21.05 16.46
N LEU A 83 11.78 22.34 16.72
CA LEU A 83 11.00 23.14 17.65
C LEU A 83 9.91 23.90 16.88
N ASP A 84 8.64 23.57 17.08
CA ASP A 84 7.53 24.18 16.35
C ASP A 84 6.81 25.33 17.07
N SER A 85 7.45 25.89 18.10
CA SER A 85 6.83 26.83 19.04
C SER A 85 7.53 28.19 19.17
N ALA A 86 8.35 28.61 18.19
CA ALA A 86 8.96 29.94 18.26
C ALA A 86 7.93 31.04 17.96
N ARG A 87 7.77 31.98 18.91
CA ARG A 87 6.76 33.06 18.87
C ARG A 87 7.37 34.46 18.91
N ILE A 88 8.57 34.61 19.46
CA ILE A 88 9.26 35.91 19.57
C ILE A 88 10.73 35.83 19.14
N ALA A 89 11.29 36.94 18.67
CA ALA A 89 12.66 37.01 18.15
C ALA A 89 13.71 36.57 19.19
N LYS A 90 13.51 36.97 20.45
CA LYS A 90 14.43 36.65 21.55
C LYS A 90 14.57 35.14 21.82
N GLN A 91 13.54 34.34 21.53
CA GLN A 91 13.64 32.87 21.64
C GLN A 91 14.63 32.33 20.59
N VAL A 92 14.53 32.81 19.34
CA VAL A 92 15.45 32.40 18.26
C VAL A 92 16.89 32.85 18.58
N GLU A 93 17.06 34.07 19.09
CA GLU A 93 18.36 34.59 19.52
C GLU A 93 18.96 33.78 20.68
N ALA A 94 18.15 33.40 21.67
CA ALA A 94 18.59 32.57 22.79
C ALA A 94 19.05 31.18 22.31
N LEU A 95 18.30 30.57 21.39
CA LEU A 95 18.67 29.28 20.79
C LEU A 95 19.96 29.39 19.98
N ARG A 96 20.10 30.41 19.13
CA ARG A 96 21.34 30.66 18.37
C ARG A 96 22.54 30.90 19.30
N SER A 97 22.34 31.61 20.41
CA SER A 97 23.38 31.86 21.40
C SER A 97 23.82 30.58 22.12
N ARG A 98 22.89 29.64 22.38
CA ARG A 98 23.18 28.37 23.09
C ARG A 98 23.76 27.30 22.16
N PHE A 99 23.15 27.09 20.99
CA PHE A 99 23.44 25.96 20.12
C PHE A 99 24.27 26.34 18.87
N GLY A 100 24.53 27.64 18.65
CA GLY A 100 25.37 28.17 17.58
C GLY A 100 24.77 28.05 16.18
N GLU A 101 25.63 27.90 15.17
CA GLU A 101 25.26 27.79 13.74
C GLU A 101 24.42 26.55 13.39
N LYS A 102 24.18 25.66 14.36
CA LYS A 102 23.32 24.49 14.19
C LYS A 102 21.83 24.84 14.18
N VAL A 103 21.48 26.03 14.64
CA VAL A 103 20.09 26.53 14.69
C VAL A 103 19.73 27.11 13.33
N ILE A 104 18.71 26.52 12.70
CA ILE A 104 18.12 27.02 11.46
C ILE A 104 16.71 27.48 11.76
N HIS A 105 16.41 28.74 11.51
CA HIS A 105 15.08 29.29 11.64
C HIS A 105 14.35 29.26 10.30
N ILE A 106 13.27 28.48 10.24
CA ILE A 106 12.35 28.42 9.09
C ILE A 106 11.07 29.17 9.45
N HIS A 107 10.66 30.08 8.58
CA HIS A 107 9.37 30.77 8.68
C HIS A 107 8.44 30.32 7.56
N LEU A 108 7.25 29.84 7.92
CA LEU A 108 6.19 29.57 6.95
C LEU A 108 5.29 30.80 6.86
N TYR A 109 4.95 31.25 5.66
CA TYR A 109 3.91 32.25 5.42
C TYR A 109 2.82 31.70 4.51
N ALA A 110 1.64 32.30 4.54
CA ALA A 110 0.61 32.12 3.52
C ALA A 110 -0.24 33.40 3.46
N ASP A 111 -0.93 33.63 2.34
CA ASP A 111 -1.82 34.77 2.19
C ASP A 111 -2.99 34.73 3.20
N ASP A 112 -3.46 35.90 3.63
CA ASP A 112 -4.46 36.02 4.71
C ASP A 112 -5.79 35.32 4.40
N ASP A 113 -6.21 35.34 3.13
CA ASP A 113 -7.43 34.66 2.67
C ASP A 113 -7.31 33.13 2.78
N VAL A 114 -6.13 32.59 2.48
CA VAL A 114 -5.81 31.17 2.67
C VAL A 114 -5.79 30.80 4.15
N LEU A 115 -5.17 31.62 5.00
CA LEU A 115 -5.12 31.39 6.45
C LEU A 115 -6.52 31.46 7.06
N GLU A 116 -7.34 32.43 6.65
CA GLU A 116 -8.72 32.55 7.09
C GLU A 116 -9.57 31.34 6.66
N ALA A 117 -9.43 30.88 5.41
CA ALA A 117 -10.12 29.69 4.91
C ALA A 117 -9.70 28.43 5.68
N ARG A 118 -8.40 28.24 5.93
CA ARG A 118 -7.87 27.12 6.72
C ARG A 118 -8.38 27.16 8.16
N TYR A 119 -8.42 28.34 8.78
CA TYR A 119 -8.95 28.53 10.12
C TYR A 119 -10.46 28.19 10.18
N LYS A 120 -11.24 28.62 9.19
CA LYS A 120 -12.67 28.31 9.04
C LYS A 120 -12.98 26.85 8.72
N ASN A 121 -11.99 26.06 8.30
CA ASN A 121 -12.16 24.62 8.06
C ASN A 121 -11.70 23.74 9.24
N ARG A 122 -11.10 24.32 10.29
CA ARG A 122 -10.77 23.57 11.52
C ARG A 122 -12.05 23.17 12.25
N GLU A 123 -12.06 21.99 12.86
CA GLU A 123 -13.15 21.56 13.74
C GLU A 123 -13.41 22.61 14.83
N THR A 124 -14.68 22.87 15.13
CA THR A 124 -15.10 23.93 16.07
C THR A 124 -14.51 23.77 17.45
N ASP A 125 -14.28 22.53 17.90
CA ASP A 125 -13.71 22.21 19.22
C ASP A 125 -12.21 22.56 19.33
N VAL A 126 -11.56 22.88 18.21
CA VAL A 126 -10.14 23.29 18.13
C VAL A 126 -9.99 24.80 17.88
N ARG A 127 -11.09 25.54 17.66
CA ARG A 127 -11.07 26.99 17.44
C ARG A 127 -11.09 27.75 18.76
N GLU A 128 -9.98 28.39 19.08
CA GLU A 128 -9.84 29.23 20.28
C GLU A 128 -10.58 30.58 20.14
N PHE A 129 -10.76 31.07 18.91
CA PHE A 129 -11.38 32.37 18.60
C PHE A 129 -12.45 32.29 17.51
N GLU A 130 -13.41 33.23 17.54
CA GLU A 130 -14.52 33.34 16.59
C GLU A 130 -14.08 33.64 15.14
N SER A 131 -12.92 34.28 14.95
CA SER A 131 -12.38 34.63 13.63
C SER A 131 -10.86 34.56 13.60
N TYR A 132 -10.30 34.39 12.40
CA TYR A 132 -8.86 34.43 12.19
C TYR A 132 -8.25 35.77 12.59
N ALA A 133 -8.90 36.90 12.25
CA ALA A 133 -8.43 38.24 12.62
C ALA A 133 -8.22 38.39 14.14
N LYS A 134 -9.18 37.92 14.95
CA LYS A 134 -9.04 37.94 16.42
C LYS A 134 -7.92 37.03 16.91
N ALA A 135 -7.71 35.88 16.27
CA ALA A 135 -6.61 34.97 16.60
C ALA A 135 -5.24 35.59 16.27
N ALA A 136 -5.11 36.25 15.12
CA ALA A 136 -3.89 36.91 14.66
C ALA A 136 -3.49 38.11 15.53
N GLU A 137 -4.47 38.79 16.14
CA GLU A 137 -4.25 39.93 17.04
C GLU A 137 -3.98 39.54 18.50
N HIS A 138 -4.03 38.25 18.85
CA HIS A 138 -3.95 37.81 20.24
C HIS A 138 -2.52 37.53 20.70
N GLY A 139 -2.10 38.18 21.80
CA GLY A 139 -0.87 37.85 22.54
C GLY A 139 0.38 37.91 21.67
N THR A 140 1.21 36.86 21.75
CA THR A 140 2.47 36.75 21.01
C THR A 140 2.28 36.52 19.50
N GLU A 141 1.08 36.18 19.03
CA GLU A 141 0.80 35.92 17.61
C GLU A 141 1.02 37.18 16.74
N THR A 142 0.79 38.36 17.30
CA THR A 142 1.04 39.66 16.65
C THR A 142 2.49 39.85 16.21
N GLN A 143 3.43 39.20 16.89
CA GLN A 143 4.87 39.30 16.61
C GLN A 143 5.35 38.23 15.62
N VAL A 144 4.59 37.15 15.43
CA VAL A 144 5.02 36.00 14.62
C VAL A 144 5.36 36.38 13.17
N PRO A 145 4.58 37.21 12.45
CA PRO A 145 4.94 37.63 11.09
C PRO A 145 6.29 38.36 11.01
N THR A 146 6.67 39.08 12.07
CA THR A 146 7.95 39.80 12.10
C THR A 146 9.16 38.86 12.14
N LEU A 147 8.96 37.60 12.56
CA LEU A 147 10.01 36.58 12.60
C LEU A 147 10.53 36.21 11.21
N ALA A 148 9.76 36.45 10.14
CA ALA A 148 10.22 36.26 8.77
C ALA A 148 11.51 37.05 8.46
N ALA A 149 11.69 38.22 9.07
CA ALA A 149 12.84 39.09 8.83
C ALA A 149 14.16 38.55 9.42
N ILE A 150 14.09 37.61 10.37
CA ILE A 150 15.26 37.01 11.04
C ILE A 150 15.46 35.53 10.70
N ALA A 151 14.57 34.97 9.87
CA ALA A 151 14.60 33.59 9.43
C ALA A 151 15.72 33.34 8.43
N ASP A 152 16.31 32.14 8.52
CA ASP A 152 17.32 31.68 7.56
C ASP A 152 16.64 31.24 6.24
N LEU A 153 15.40 30.74 6.33
CA LEU A 153 14.58 30.34 5.19
C LEU A 153 13.12 30.74 5.40
N VAL A 154 12.52 31.37 4.39
CA VAL A 154 11.09 31.71 4.35
C VAL A 154 10.42 30.88 3.26
N LEU A 155 9.32 30.19 3.61
CA LEU A 155 8.62 29.27 2.71
C LEU A 155 7.15 29.67 2.52
N ASP A 156 6.72 29.70 1.26
CA ASP A 156 5.36 30.05 0.85
C ASP A 156 4.43 28.83 0.89
N ALA A 157 3.55 28.81 1.90
CA ALA A 157 2.53 27.79 2.09
C ALA A 157 1.16 28.17 1.50
N THR A 158 1.06 29.21 0.66
CA THR A 158 -0.19 29.62 0.00
C THR A 158 -0.70 28.53 -0.93
N ALA A 159 0.15 28.06 -1.85
CA ALA A 159 -0.20 27.04 -2.85
C ALA A 159 0.54 25.71 -2.69
N ALA A 160 1.67 25.70 -1.96
CA ALA A 160 2.48 24.50 -1.77
C ALA A 160 1.91 23.59 -0.66
N THR A 161 2.04 22.27 -0.83
CA THR A 161 1.72 21.33 0.24
C THR A 161 2.83 21.30 1.29
N SER A 162 2.53 20.80 2.49
CA SER A 162 3.56 20.62 3.53
C SER A 162 4.71 19.71 3.09
N GLU A 163 4.45 18.76 2.18
CA GLU A 163 5.49 17.89 1.62
C GLU A 163 6.42 18.65 0.67
N ASP A 164 5.86 19.45 -0.24
CA ASP A 164 6.65 20.29 -1.15
C ASP A 164 7.58 21.24 -0.37
N LEU A 165 7.04 21.83 0.69
CA LEU A 165 7.80 22.71 1.57
C LEU A 165 8.89 21.96 2.32
N ALA A 166 8.60 20.77 2.87
CA ALA A 166 9.57 19.97 3.59
C ALA A 166 10.74 19.56 2.68
N VAL A 167 10.45 19.10 1.46
CA VAL A 167 11.47 18.78 0.45
C VAL A 167 12.30 20.02 0.11
N THR A 168 11.67 21.18 -0.08
CA THR A 168 12.35 22.45 -0.38
C THR A 168 13.30 22.85 0.77
N ALA A 169 12.82 22.76 2.01
CA ALA A 169 13.62 23.05 3.20
C ALA A 169 14.84 22.13 3.30
N MET A 170 14.65 20.84 3.10
CA MET A 170 15.73 19.85 3.19
C MET A 170 16.74 20.01 2.06
N ALA A 171 16.28 20.31 0.84
CA ALA A 171 17.15 20.62 -0.29
C ALA A 171 18.00 21.87 -0.03
N TRP A 172 17.40 22.94 0.51
CA TRP A 172 18.11 24.15 0.90
C TRP A 172 19.18 23.87 1.97
N LEU A 173 18.88 22.96 2.91
CA LEU A 173 19.82 22.48 3.92
C LEU A 173 20.88 21.49 3.41
N GLY A 174 20.88 21.18 2.10
CA GLY A 174 21.81 20.22 1.51
C GLY A 174 21.60 18.79 2.03
N ARG A 175 20.39 18.47 2.51
CA ARG A 175 20.06 17.14 3.03
C ARG A 175 19.58 16.23 1.89
N PRO A 176 20.22 15.07 1.68
CA PRO A 176 19.79 14.14 0.65
C PRO A 176 18.43 13.51 1.04
N ALA A 177 17.65 13.12 0.03
CA ALA A 177 16.46 12.31 0.27
C ALA A 177 16.86 10.95 0.87
N LEU A 178 16.08 10.45 1.84
CA LEU A 178 16.26 9.10 2.35
C LEU A 178 15.90 8.08 1.26
N PRO A 179 16.76 7.09 0.97
CA PRO A 179 16.42 6.06 0.02
C PRO A 179 15.31 5.16 0.58
N LEU A 180 14.39 4.76 -0.28
CA LEU A 180 13.42 3.72 0.06
C LEU A 180 14.13 2.37 0.22
N GLN A 181 13.80 1.62 1.27
CA GLN A 181 14.39 0.32 1.52
C GLN A 181 13.83 -0.75 0.57
N ARG A 182 14.66 -1.74 0.25
CA ARG A 182 14.25 -2.90 -0.56
C ARG A 182 13.57 -3.94 0.33
N THR A 183 12.35 -3.67 0.73
CA THR A 183 11.55 -4.52 1.64
C THR A 183 10.18 -4.89 1.06
N LEU A 184 9.99 -4.69 -0.24
CA LEU A 184 8.73 -5.01 -0.93
C LEU A 184 8.83 -6.30 -1.73
N ASP A 185 7.87 -7.20 -1.54
CA ASP A 185 7.74 -8.40 -2.34
C ASP A 185 6.47 -8.35 -3.21
N VAL A 186 6.54 -8.92 -4.41
CA VAL A 186 5.40 -9.02 -5.33
C VAL A 186 5.08 -10.48 -5.61
N ILE A 187 3.83 -10.90 -5.40
CA ILE A 187 3.35 -12.22 -5.76
C ILE A 187 2.55 -12.17 -7.07
N VAL A 188 2.94 -13.00 -8.05
CA VAL A 188 2.31 -13.08 -9.38
C VAL A 188 2.07 -14.52 -9.81
N GLY A 189 1.12 -14.75 -10.72
CA GLY A 189 0.85 -16.08 -11.27
C GLY A 189 1.70 -16.34 -12.50
N GLY A 190 2.35 -17.49 -12.62
CA GLY A 190 3.19 -17.83 -13.77
C GLY A 190 2.43 -18.36 -15.00
N GLN A 191 1.14 -18.69 -14.86
CA GLN A 191 0.39 -19.45 -15.87
C GLN A 191 -0.94 -18.75 -16.22
N TYR A 192 -2.05 -19.49 -16.30
CA TYR A 192 -3.37 -19.02 -16.74
C TYR A 192 -4.29 -18.59 -15.58
N GLY A 193 -3.74 -18.29 -14.40
CA GLY A 193 -4.52 -18.04 -13.19
C GLY A 193 -4.89 -19.33 -12.45
N SER A 194 -5.43 -19.16 -11.23
CA SER A 194 -5.82 -20.27 -10.34
C SER A 194 -4.67 -21.20 -9.94
N GLU A 195 -3.47 -20.63 -9.78
CA GLU A 195 -2.27 -21.29 -9.28
C GLU A 195 -2.21 -21.38 -7.74
N GLY A 196 -3.24 -20.93 -7.00
CA GLY A 196 -3.21 -20.98 -5.54
C GLY A 196 -2.52 -19.78 -4.86
N LYS A 197 -2.32 -18.67 -5.58
CA LYS A 197 -1.73 -17.42 -5.04
C LYS A 197 -2.31 -17.02 -3.69
N GLY A 198 -3.64 -17.00 -3.57
CA GLY A 198 -4.29 -16.58 -2.33
C GLY A 198 -3.83 -17.34 -1.10
N ASN A 199 -3.68 -18.65 -1.21
CA ASN A 199 -3.23 -19.50 -0.10
C ASN A 199 -1.76 -19.23 0.24
N VAL A 200 -0.91 -19.03 -0.77
CA VAL A 200 0.50 -18.65 -0.58
C VAL A 200 0.62 -17.28 0.07
N CYS A 201 -0.14 -16.28 -0.39
CA CYS A 201 -0.18 -14.95 0.22
C CYS A 201 -0.63 -15.00 1.68
N ALA A 202 -1.66 -15.79 1.99
CA ALA A 202 -2.17 -15.93 3.34
C ALA A 202 -1.15 -16.58 4.29
N HIS A 203 -0.43 -17.61 3.82
CA HIS A 203 0.67 -18.23 4.56
C HIS A 203 1.79 -17.22 4.87
N LEU A 204 2.13 -16.39 3.88
CA LEU A 204 3.21 -15.42 4.00
C LEU A 204 2.82 -14.16 4.78
N ALA A 205 1.53 -13.87 4.94
CA ALA A 205 1.01 -12.58 5.39
C ALA A 205 1.53 -12.14 6.76
N GLU A 206 1.80 -13.07 7.69
CA GLU A 206 2.30 -12.77 9.03
C GLU A 206 3.68 -12.08 9.01
N ASN A 207 4.45 -12.24 7.93
CA ASN A 207 5.78 -11.65 7.76
C ASN A 207 5.77 -10.22 7.20
N TYR A 208 4.59 -9.64 6.96
CA TYR A 208 4.43 -8.33 6.33
C TYR A 208 3.62 -7.37 7.19
N ASP A 209 4.01 -6.11 7.19
CA ASP A 209 3.30 -5.04 7.90
C ASP A 209 2.20 -4.42 7.03
N CYS A 210 2.26 -4.60 5.71
CA CYS A 210 1.31 -4.09 4.75
C CYS A 210 1.00 -5.11 3.66
N LEU A 211 -0.28 -5.33 3.42
CA LEU A 211 -0.79 -6.17 2.35
C LEU A 211 -1.47 -5.27 1.31
N VAL A 212 -1.00 -5.31 0.07
CA VAL A 212 -1.47 -4.48 -1.04
C VAL A 212 -2.18 -5.36 -2.05
N ARG A 213 -3.38 -4.94 -2.46
CA ARG A 213 -4.16 -5.59 -3.50
C ARG A 213 -4.29 -4.69 -4.73
N ILE A 214 -4.03 -5.27 -5.90
CA ILE A 214 -4.35 -4.69 -7.22
C ILE A 214 -5.43 -5.52 -7.93
N GLY A 215 -5.87 -5.08 -9.10
CA GLY A 215 -6.79 -5.86 -9.93
C GLY A 215 -8.26 -5.57 -9.66
N GLY A 216 -9.11 -6.59 -9.73
CA GLY A 216 -10.56 -6.43 -9.63
C GLY A 216 -11.30 -7.71 -9.28
N PRO A 217 -12.64 -7.66 -9.21
CA PRO A 217 -13.48 -8.77 -8.77
C PRO A 217 -13.53 -9.97 -9.73
N ASN A 218 -12.84 -9.90 -10.86
CA ASN A 218 -12.66 -11.01 -11.78
C ASN A 218 -11.61 -12.05 -11.31
N ALA A 219 -10.88 -11.79 -10.22
CA ALA A 219 -10.05 -12.78 -9.53
C ALA A 219 -10.52 -13.01 -8.10
N GLY A 220 -10.90 -14.25 -7.78
CA GLY A 220 -11.19 -14.69 -6.42
C GLY A 220 -10.08 -15.61 -5.92
N HIS A 221 -9.56 -15.30 -4.73
CA HIS A 221 -8.48 -16.00 -4.07
C HIS A 221 -9.04 -16.75 -2.86
N ARG A 222 -8.90 -18.07 -2.86
CA ARG A 222 -9.33 -18.92 -1.75
C ARG A 222 -8.15 -19.17 -0.82
N VAL A 223 -8.42 -19.11 0.47
CA VAL A 223 -7.49 -19.39 1.55
C VAL A 223 -8.06 -20.54 2.38
N ALA A 224 -7.22 -21.50 2.76
CA ALA A 224 -7.66 -22.68 3.50
C ALA A 224 -7.87 -22.37 4.99
N ASP A 225 -6.97 -21.60 5.59
CA ASP A 225 -7.02 -21.22 7.00
C ASP A 225 -6.51 -19.78 7.22
N PRO A 226 -7.32 -18.91 7.86
CA PRO A 226 -8.75 -19.07 8.07
C PRO A 226 -9.49 -19.16 6.72
N ASN A 227 -10.46 -20.07 6.62
CA ASN A 227 -11.16 -20.34 5.37
C ASN A 227 -11.96 -19.10 4.91
N TYR A 228 -11.51 -18.48 3.82
CA TYR A 228 -12.17 -17.32 3.26
C TYR A 228 -11.93 -17.22 1.74
N LYS A 229 -12.82 -16.48 1.07
CA LYS A 229 -12.71 -16.16 -0.35
C LYS A 229 -12.55 -14.64 -0.53
N TYR A 230 -11.31 -14.22 -0.74
CA TYR A 230 -10.96 -12.83 -1.00
C TYR A 230 -11.20 -12.47 -2.47
N VAL A 231 -11.81 -11.32 -2.72
CA VAL A 231 -12.08 -10.78 -4.05
C VAL A 231 -11.46 -9.39 -4.20
N GLN A 232 -11.79 -8.45 -3.30
CA GLN A 232 -11.26 -7.08 -3.31
C GLN A 232 -10.09 -6.86 -2.34
N PHE A 233 -10.06 -7.60 -1.25
CA PHE A 233 -9.03 -7.54 -0.23
C PHE A 233 -7.84 -8.43 -0.59
N PRO A 234 -6.64 -8.12 -0.09
CA PRO A 234 -5.50 -9.00 -0.21
C PRO A 234 -5.70 -10.27 0.62
N SER A 235 -5.31 -11.40 0.05
CA SER A 235 -5.38 -12.69 0.70
C SER A 235 -4.36 -12.73 1.84
N GLY A 236 -4.83 -13.01 3.06
CA GLY A 236 -4.02 -12.88 4.28
C GLY A 236 -4.46 -11.75 5.19
N SER A 237 -5.44 -10.94 4.79
CA SER A 237 -6.03 -9.91 5.65
C SER A 237 -6.53 -10.47 6.99
N GLN A 238 -7.04 -11.70 7.03
CA GLN A 238 -7.41 -12.35 8.29
C GLN A 238 -6.26 -13.10 8.95
N SER A 239 -5.32 -13.66 8.17
CA SER A 239 -4.12 -14.32 8.68
C SER A 239 -3.22 -13.34 9.44
N ASN A 240 -3.16 -12.08 9.01
CA ASN A 240 -2.46 -11.02 9.72
C ASN A 240 -3.42 -9.87 10.12
N PRO A 241 -4.01 -9.91 11.34
CA PRO A 241 -4.92 -8.88 11.81
C PRO A 241 -4.24 -7.53 12.07
N LYS A 242 -2.90 -7.48 12.15
CA LYS A 242 -2.12 -6.27 12.45
C LYS A 242 -1.66 -5.53 11.20
N ALA A 243 -1.56 -6.22 10.07
CA ALA A 243 -1.12 -5.61 8.82
C ALA A 243 -2.10 -4.54 8.35
N LYS A 244 -1.54 -3.46 7.79
CA LYS A 244 -2.29 -2.50 6.98
C LYS A 244 -2.79 -3.18 5.71
N ILE A 245 -3.97 -2.78 5.28
CA ILE A 245 -4.60 -3.23 4.05
C ILE A 245 -4.65 -2.04 3.09
N VAL A 246 -4.11 -2.21 1.89
CA VAL A 246 -4.07 -1.17 0.87
C VAL A 246 -4.70 -1.69 -0.42
N ILE A 247 -5.71 -0.98 -0.93
CA ILE A 247 -6.26 -1.19 -2.27
C ILE A 247 -5.73 -0.09 -3.17
N ALA A 248 -4.89 -0.47 -4.13
CA ALA A 248 -4.11 0.46 -4.94
C ALA A 248 -4.91 1.16 -6.06
N ALA A 249 -4.32 2.23 -6.64
CA ALA A 249 -4.91 3.08 -7.68
C ALA A 249 -5.37 2.33 -8.94
N GLY A 250 -4.63 1.28 -9.30
CA GLY A 250 -4.97 0.43 -10.43
C GLY A 250 -6.26 -0.38 -10.21
N SER A 251 -6.77 -0.52 -8.99
CA SER A 251 -7.87 -1.44 -8.70
C SER A 251 -9.23 -1.00 -9.28
N THR A 252 -10.08 -1.98 -9.57
CA THR A 252 -11.48 -1.79 -9.99
C THR A 252 -12.43 -2.30 -8.90
N LEU A 253 -13.22 -1.42 -8.31
CA LEU A 253 -14.01 -1.67 -7.10
C LEU A 253 -15.46 -1.99 -7.44
N TRP A 254 -15.92 -3.15 -7.02
CA TRP A 254 -17.35 -3.47 -6.96
C TRP A 254 -17.82 -3.25 -5.52
N LEU A 255 -18.53 -2.15 -5.29
CA LEU A 255 -18.85 -1.69 -3.93
C LEU A 255 -19.55 -2.75 -3.08
N PRO A 256 -20.57 -3.48 -3.56
CA PRO A 256 -21.22 -4.51 -2.73
C PRO A 256 -20.26 -5.59 -2.21
N GLN A 257 -19.28 -6.03 -3.03
CA GLN A 257 -18.29 -7.01 -2.58
C GLN A 257 -17.26 -6.40 -1.65
N LEU A 258 -16.84 -5.17 -1.92
CA LEU A 258 -15.90 -4.45 -1.06
C LEU A 258 -16.48 -4.25 0.35
N GLU A 259 -17.74 -3.82 0.42
CA GLU A 259 -18.44 -3.61 1.70
C GLU A 259 -18.66 -4.89 2.48
N LEU A 260 -18.93 -6.00 1.78
CA LEU A 260 -19.00 -7.32 2.40
C LEU A 260 -17.67 -7.69 3.06
N GLU A 261 -16.56 -7.56 2.34
CA GLU A 261 -15.23 -7.86 2.88
C GLU A 261 -14.82 -6.89 4.01
N MET A 262 -15.18 -5.61 3.90
CA MET A 262 -14.97 -4.65 5.00
C MET A 262 -15.72 -5.07 6.27
N SER A 263 -16.95 -5.55 6.13
CA SER A 263 -17.76 -6.04 7.25
C SER A 263 -17.22 -7.36 7.82
N ASP A 264 -16.80 -8.30 6.98
CA ASP A 264 -16.30 -9.61 7.40
C ASP A 264 -14.94 -9.51 8.13
N HIS A 265 -14.21 -8.42 7.94
CA HIS A 265 -12.87 -8.21 8.48
C HIS A 265 -12.77 -7.08 9.53
N ASP A 266 -13.89 -6.48 9.93
CA ASP A 266 -13.99 -5.42 10.95
C ASP A 266 -12.93 -4.31 10.79
N VAL A 267 -12.72 -3.85 9.55
CA VAL A 267 -11.63 -2.91 9.25
C VAL A 267 -11.93 -1.48 9.75
N THR A 268 -10.91 -0.85 10.32
CA THR A 268 -10.95 0.56 10.74
C THR A 268 -10.29 1.48 9.70
N PRO A 269 -10.57 2.80 9.72
CA PRO A 269 -9.91 3.78 8.87
C PRO A 269 -8.37 3.76 8.96
N GLU A 270 -7.80 3.36 10.10
CA GLU A 270 -6.36 3.28 10.32
C GLU A 270 -5.74 2.05 9.64
N ARG A 271 -6.52 0.98 9.51
CA ARG A 271 -6.08 -0.30 8.94
C ARG A 271 -6.27 -0.35 7.43
N LEU A 272 -7.41 0.09 6.92
CA LEU A 272 -7.74 0.06 5.49
C LEU A 272 -7.45 1.42 4.82
N THR A 273 -6.75 1.36 3.70
CA THR A 273 -6.56 2.47 2.76
C THR A 273 -7.06 2.06 1.38
N ILE A 274 -7.88 2.90 0.77
CA ILE A 274 -8.33 2.77 -0.62
C ILE A 274 -7.82 3.97 -1.40
N ASP A 275 -7.10 3.72 -2.49
CA ASP A 275 -6.58 4.80 -3.31
C ASP A 275 -7.71 5.61 -3.97
N PRO A 276 -7.66 6.95 -3.93
CA PRO A 276 -8.69 7.81 -4.50
C PRO A 276 -8.90 7.63 -6.01
N GLN A 277 -7.92 7.05 -6.73
CA GLN A 277 -7.98 6.84 -8.18
C GLN A 277 -8.52 5.46 -8.58
N ALA A 278 -8.80 4.55 -7.62
CA ALA A 278 -9.42 3.26 -7.93
C ALA A 278 -10.81 3.49 -8.54
N ILE A 279 -11.11 2.84 -9.66
CA ILE A 279 -12.38 3.06 -10.37
C ILE A 279 -13.49 2.19 -9.80
N VAL A 280 -14.66 2.75 -9.61
CA VAL A 280 -15.87 2.02 -9.19
C VAL A 280 -16.53 1.39 -10.41
N ILE A 281 -16.77 0.09 -10.37
CA ILE A 281 -17.58 -0.66 -11.33
C ILE A 281 -19.05 -0.35 -11.05
N GLU A 282 -19.77 0.06 -12.09
CA GLU A 282 -21.22 0.28 -12.04
C GLU A 282 -21.96 -0.94 -12.59
N GLN A 283 -23.25 -1.06 -12.28
CA GLN A 283 -24.06 -2.19 -12.76
C GLN A 283 -24.06 -2.26 -14.30
N GLU A 284 -24.13 -1.12 -14.97
CA GLU A 284 -24.08 -1.04 -16.44
C GLU A 284 -22.78 -1.61 -17.03
N ASP A 285 -21.63 -1.51 -16.34
CA ASP A 285 -20.39 -2.12 -16.81
C ASP A 285 -20.51 -3.66 -16.85
N ARG A 286 -21.22 -4.23 -15.86
CA ARG A 286 -21.48 -5.68 -15.81
C ARG A 286 -22.46 -6.10 -16.89
N ASP A 287 -23.52 -5.32 -17.11
CA ASP A 287 -24.52 -5.57 -18.14
C ASP A 287 -23.90 -5.51 -19.55
N ILE A 288 -22.98 -4.58 -19.78
CA ILE A 288 -22.20 -4.49 -21.04
C ILE A 288 -21.35 -5.75 -21.26
N GLU A 289 -20.70 -6.28 -20.21
CA GLU A 289 -19.92 -7.50 -20.33
C GLU A 289 -20.78 -8.76 -20.52
N ASP A 290 -21.96 -8.82 -19.90
CA ASP A 290 -22.89 -9.95 -20.00
C ASP A 290 -23.61 -10.00 -21.37
N GLY A 291 -23.64 -8.89 -22.09
CA GLY A 291 -23.93 -8.90 -23.53
C GLY A 291 -25.41 -8.79 -23.93
N ASP A 292 -26.25 -8.18 -23.10
CA ASP A 292 -27.66 -7.84 -23.43
C ASP A 292 -27.79 -6.69 -24.46
N LYS A 293 -26.69 -6.07 -24.89
CA LYS A 293 -26.65 -5.08 -25.98
C LYS A 293 -25.86 -5.62 -27.18
N GLU A 294 -26.39 -5.44 -28.40
CA GLU A 294 -25.76 -5.85 -29.66
C GLU A 294 -24.27 -5.46 -29.69
N GLY A 295 -23.36 -6.43 -29.61
CA GLY A 295 -21.90 -6.22 -29.58
C GLY A 295 -21.15 -6.73 -28.34
N GLY A 296 -21.83 -7.39 -27.40
CA GLY A 296 -21.23 -7.88 -26.14
C GLY A 296 -19.91 -8.66 -26.25
N LEU A 297 -19.01 -8.46 -25.29
CA LEU A 297 -17.70 -9.10 -25.13
C LEU A 297 -17.76 -10.61 -24.80
N ASN A 298 -18.96 -11.19 -24.75
CA ASN A 298 -19.23 -12.55 -24.27
C ASN A 298 -18.64 -13.67 -25.14
N ARG A 299 -17.91 -13.33 -26.21
CA ARG A 299 -17.21 -14.28 -27.11
C ARG A 299 -16.00 -14.97 -26.47
N ILE A 300 -15.48 -14.49 -25.33
CA ILE A 300 -14.17 -14.90 -24.76
C ILE A 300 -14.30 -15.60 -23.38
N ALA A 301 -15.50 -16.03 -22.99
CA ALA A 301 -15.76 -16.60 -21.66
C ALA A 301 -15.33 -15.67 -20.50
N THR A 302 -15.74 -14.39 -20.58
CA THR A 302 -15.50 -13.39 -19.54
C THR A 302 -16.15 -13.81 -18.21
N THR A 303 -15.75 -13.16 -17.11
CA THR A 303 -16.38 -13.36 -15.80
C THR A 303 -17.65 -12.51 -15.61
N ALA A 304 -18.00 -11.64 -16.56
CA ALA A 304 -19.10 -10.68 -16.49
C ALA A 304 -19.13 -9.90 -15.15
N GLN A 305 -17.96 -9.39 -14.75
CA GLN A 305 -17.80 -8.64 -13.48
C GLN A 305 -17.65 -7.14 -13.72
N GLY A 306 -17.71 -6.67 -14.97
CA GLY A 306 -17.61 -5.26 -15.33
C GLY A 306 -16.19 -4.69 -15.29
N VAL A 307 -15.16 -5.53 -15.11
CA VAL A 307 -13.76 -5.08 -14.95
C VAL A 307 -13.20 -4.51 -16.25
N GLY A 308 -13.44 -5.18 -17.38
CA GLY A 308 -13.03 -4.72 -18.70
C GLY A 308 -13.83 -3.49 -19.14
N ALA A 309 -15.14 -3.48 -18.92
CA ALA A 309 -15.99 -2.33 -19.24
C ALA A 309 -15.62 -1.10 -18.40
N ALA A 310 -15.43 -1.24 -17.08
CA ALA A 310 -14.98 -0.16 -16.23
C ALA A 310 -13.59 0.36 -16.63
N ALA A 311 -12.64 -0.53 -16.95
CA ALA A 311 -11.32 -0.12 -17.44
C ALA A 311 -11.42 0.68 -18.76
N ALA A 312 -12.24 0.22 -19.71
CA ALA A 312 -12.50 0.96 -20.95
C ALA A 312 -13.15 2.33 -20.67
N ARG A 313 -14.11 2.40 -19.75
CA ARG A 313 -14.74 3.65 -19.31
C ARG A 313 -13.72 4.62 -18.72
N LYS A 314 -12.79 4.17 -17.87
CA LYS A 314 -11.71 5.01 -17.33
C LYS A 314 -10.83 5.62 -18.42
N ILE A 315 -10.62 4.88 -19.52
CA ILE A 315 -9.80 5.31 -20.65
C ILE A 315 -10.56 6.32 -21.52
N LEU A 316 -11.82 6.02 -21.85
CA LEU A 316 -12.61 6.75 -22.85
C LEU A 316 -13.30 7.99 -22.29
N ASN A 317 -13.76 7.97 -21.04
CA ASN A 317 -14.59 9.03 -20.45
C ASN A 317 -13.72 10.01 -19.64
N ARG A 318 -12.92 10.83 -20.32
CA ARG A 318 -12.11 11.92 -19.70
C ARG A 318 -12.83 13.28 -19.66
N GLY A 319 -14.12 13.27 -19.95
CA GLY A 319 -15.03 14.42 -20.02
C GLY A 319 -16.47 13.90 -20.02
N GLU A 320 -17.30 14.37 -20.94
CA GLU A 320 -18.64 13.79 -21.15
C GLU A 320 -18.58 12.28 -21.43
N PRO A 321 -19.50 11.46 -20.91
CA PRO A 321 -19.47 10.01 -21.09
C PRO A 321 -19.60 9.59 -22.57
N ILE A 322 -18.62 8.85 -23.08
CA ILE A 322 -18.60 8.29 -24.44
C ILE A 322 -18.97 6.80 -24.42
N PHE A 323 -18.58 6.08 -23.36
CA PHE A 323 -18.83 4.65 -23.20
C PHE A 323 -19.29 4.33 -21.77
N GLY A 324 -20.45 3.69 -21.64
CA GLY A 324 -21.03 3.37 -20.34
C GLY A 324 -21.38 4.62 -19.52
N PRO A 325 -21.50 4.48 -18.19
CA PRO A 325 -21.87 5.60 -17.31
C PRO A 325 -20.72 6.61 -17.14
N ALA A 326 -20.95 7.67 -16.35
CA ALA A 326 -19.88 8.58 -15.95
C ALA A 326 -18.80 7.84 -15.13
N VAL A 327 -17.55 8.31 -15.18
CA VAL A 327 -16.49 7.77 -14.32
C VAL A 327 -16.77 8.15 -12.87
N ARG A 328 -16.76 7.13 -12.01
CA ARG A 328 -16.80 7.32 -10.55
C ARG A 328 -15.59 6.62 -9.97
N LEU A 329 -14.84 7.33 -9.13
CA LEU A 329 -13.65 6.82 -8.45
C LEU A 329 -13.94 6.66 -6.97
N ALA A 330 -13.05 5.98 -6.24
CA ALA A 330 -13.20 5.76 -4.80
C ALA A 330 -13.43 7.07 -4.02
N ARG A 331 -12.75 8.16 -4.41
CA ARG A 331 -12.91 9.50 -3.80
C ARG A 331 -14.30 10.11 -3.96
N ASP A 332 -15.06 9.66 -4.95
CA ASP A 332 -16.40 10.18 -5.25
C ASP A 332 -17.49 9.40 -4.48
N VAL A 333 -17.11 8.42 -3.66
CA VAL A 333 -18.00 7.58 -2.88
C VAL A 333 -17.99 8.02 -1.41
N GLU A 334 -19.02 8.76 -1.00
CA GLU A 334 -19.10 9.37 0.35
C GLU A 334 -18.86 8.38 1.49
N ARG A 335 -19.47 7.19 1.42
CA ARG A 335 -19.29 6.14 2.44
C ARG A 335 -17.86 5.60 2.56
N LEU A 336 -17.03 5.73 1.52
CA LEU A 336 -15.62 5.32 1.55
C LEU A 336 -14.71 6.44 2.08
N ARG A 337 -15.21 7.66 2.25
CA ARG A 337 -14.43 8.84 2.65
C ARG A 337 -13.46 8.58 3.83
N PRO A 338 -13.84 7.86 4.91
CA PRO A 338 -12.91 7.58 6.00
C PRO A 338 -11.69 6.75 5.60
N PHE A 339 -11.79 5.93 4.55
CA PHE A 339 -10.76 4.99 4.10
C PHE A 339 -9.96 5.49 2.90
N VAL A 340 -10.40 6.58 2.25
CA VAL A 340 -9.79 7.08 1.02
C VAL A 340 -8.59 7.97 1.32
N ARG A 341 -7.42 7.57 0.83
CA ARG A 341 -6.18 8.36 0.85
C ARG A 341 -5.15 7.78 -0.15
N PRO A 342 -4.14 8.55 -0.59
CA PRO A 342 -3.17 8.08 -1.57
C PRO A 342 -2.44 6.82 -1.09
N ALA A 343 -2.64 5.69 -1.78
CA ALA A 343 -2.05 4.41 -1.38
C ALA A 343 -0.51 4.45 -1.44
N ARG A 344 0.02 5.17 -2.44
CA ARG A 344 1.45 5.35 -2.65
C ARG A 344 2.15 5.96 -1.44
N GLU A 345 1.58 6.99 -0.82
CA GLU A 345 2.18 7.66 0.34
C GLU A 345 2.29 6.72 1.55
N ILE A 346 1.25 5.90 1.77
CA ILE A 346 1.26 4.90 2.84
C ILE A 346 2.36 3.86 2.61
N ILE A 347 2.47 3.36 1.37
CA ILE A 347 3.48 2.35 1.02
C ILE A 347 4.88 2.94 1.12
N GLU A 348 5.12 4.14 0.57
CA GLU A 348 6.43 4.81 0.61
C GLU A 348 6.88 5.09 2.04
N ALA A 349 6.00 5.55 2.93
CA ALA A 349 6.31 5.73 4.35
C ALA A 349 6.79 4.43 5.01
N MET A 350 6.11 3.32 4.73
CA MET A 350 6.51 2.01 5.27
C MET A 350 7.85 1.53 4.71
N LEU A 351 8.12 1.78 3.43
CA LEU A 351 9.40 1.43 2.81
C LEU A 351 10.55 2.32 3.31
N MET A 352 10.31 3.58 3.67
CA MET A 352 11.31 4.43 4.33
C MET A 352 11.69 3.86 5.71
N GLU A 353 10.70 3.36 6.45
CA GLU A 353 10.88 2.73 7.77
C GLU A 353 11.48 1.30 7.68
N GLY A 354 11.74 0.78 6.47
CA GLY A 354 12.23 -0.58 6.28
C GLY A 354 11.20 -1.67 6.60
N ARG A 355 9.92 -1.33 6.60
CA ARG A 355 8.84 -2.26 6.93
C ARG A 355 8.50 -3.14 5.72
N PRO A 356 8.23 -4.43 5.94
CA PRO A 356 7.94 -5.37 4.85
C PRO A 356 6.55 -5.12 4.25
N VAL A 357 6.49 -5.05 2.92
CA VAL A 357 5.24 -4.84 2.14
C VAL A 357 5.04 -5.98 1.16
N LEU A 358 3.83 -6.56 1.11
CA LEU A 358 3.48 -7.59 0.14
C LEU A 358 2.46 -7.07 -0.87
N VAL A 359 2.79 -7.12 -2.16
CA VAL A 359 1.87 -6.80 -3.26
C VAL A 359 1.33 -8.07 -3.88
N GLU A 360 0.02 -8.23 -3.85
CA GLU A 360 -0.66 -9.38 -4.42
C GLU A 360 -1.26 -9.06 -5.80
N GLY A 361 -0.68 -9.69 -6.83
CA GLY A 361 -1.19 -9.64 -8.20
C GLY A 361 -2.40 -10.54 -8.42
N THR A 362 -3.20 -10.20 -9.44
CA THR A 362 -4.36 -10.98 -9.87
C THR A 362 -4.10 -11.74 -11.17
N GLN A 363 -4.82 -12.85 -11.36
CA GLN A 363 -4.67 -13.73 -12.53
C GLN A 363 -3.23 -14.25 -12.74
N GLY A 364 -2.92 -14.80 -13.90
CA GLY A 364 -1.59 -15.29 -14.24
C GLY A 364 -1.01 -14.57 -15.45
N THR A 365 0.29 -14.68 -15.62
CA THR A 365 1.09 -14.00 -16.67
C THR A 365 0.55 -14.27 -18.07
N GLU A 366 0.06 -15.48 -18.34
CA GLU A 366 -0.45 -15.85 -19.67
C GLU A 366 -1.85 -15.28 -19.96
N LEU A 367 -2.47 -14.63 -18.98
CA LEU A 367 -3.69 -13.84 -19.15
C LEU A 367 -3.41 -12.35 -19.31
N SER A 368 -2.15 -11.90 -19.35
CA SER A 368 -1.81 -10.50 -19.61
C SER A 368 -2.40 -10.03 -20.93
N ILE A 369 -2.93 -8.80 -20.95
CA ILE A 369 -3.44 -8.14 -22.16
C ILE A 369 -2.36 -7.96 -23.24
N HIS A 370 -1.08 -7.81 -22.85
CA HIS A 370 0.03 -7.54 -23.75
C HIS A 370 0.87 -8.77 -24.08
N HIS A 371 1.04 -9.67 -23.11
CA HIS A 371 1.98 -10.78 -23.17
C HIS A 371 1.31 -12.15 -23.22
N GLY A 372 0.01 -12.21 -22.93
CA GLY A 372 -0.82 -13.40 -23.11
C GLY A 372 -1.28 -13.61 -24.55
N ARG A 373 -2.07 -14.66 -24.77
CA ARG A 373 -2.61 -15.00 -26.11
C ARG A 373 -3.91 -14.26 -26.40
N TYR A 374 -3.79 -13.00 -26.80
CA TYR A 374 -4.92 -12.17 -27.24
C TYR A 374 -5.72 -12.87 -28.37
N PRO A 375 -7.07 -12.81 -28.38
CA PRO A 375 -7.94 -12.02 -27.50
C PRO A 375 -8.30 -12.71 -26.18
N HIS A 376 -7.82 -13.93 -25.91
CA HIS A 376 -8.24 -14.73 -24.76
C HIS A 376 -7.48 -14.41 -23.46
N VAL A 377 -7.51 -13.14 -23.07
CA VAL A 377 -6.72 -12.54 -21.98
C VAL A 377 -7.62 -11.68 -21.09
N THR A 378 -7.10 -11.22 -19.95
CA THR A 378 -7.77 -10.20 -19.14
C THR A 378 -7.59 -8.80 -19.76
N SER A 379 -8.29 -7.81 -19.22
CA SER A 379 -8.22 -6.41 -19.67
C SER A 379 -7.00 -5.65 -19.09
N ARG A 380 -6.00 -6.35 -18.56
CA ARG A 380 -4.89 -5.76 -17.80
C ARG A 380 -3.57 -6.49 -18.02
N GLU A 381 -2.49 -5.78 -17.72
CA GLU A 381 -1.17 -6.40 -17.56
C GLU A 381 -1.10 -7.15 -16.22
N THR A 382 -0.60 -8.38 -16.22
CA THR A 382 -0.62 -9.28 -15.04
C THR A 382 0.77 -9.72 -14.59
N SER A 383 1.82 -9.19 -15.21
CA SER A 383 3.19 -9.36 -14.75
C SER A 383 3.49 -8.54 -13.49
N SER A 384 4.66 -8.80 -12.89
CA SER A 384 5.19 -8.05 -11.74
C SER A 384 5.29 -6.55 -12.05
N SER A 385 5.75 -6.17 -13.25
CA SER A 385 5.78 -4.78 -13.69
C SER A 385 4.40 -4.15 -13.77
N GLY A 386 3.39 -4.89 -14.25
CA GLY A 386 2.00 -4.44 -14.22
C GLY A 386 1.49 -4.22 -12.81
N CYS A 387 1.76 -5.16 -11.90
CA CYS A 387 1.38 -5.04 -10.49
C CYS A 387 1.99 -3.80 -9.83
N LEU A 388 3.28 -3.54 -10.09
CA LEU A 388 3.98 -2.36 -9.58
C LEU A 388 3.42 -1.05 -10.15
N ALA A 389 3.14 -1.02 -11.46
CA ALA A 389 2.53 0.14 -12.10
C ALA A 389 1.13 0.44 -11.54
N ASP A 390 0.32 -0.60 -11.34
CA ASP A 390 -1.01 -0.50 -10.75
C ASP A 390 -0.97 -0.04 -9.28
N ALA A 391 0.08 -0.42 -8.55
CA ALA A 391 0.32 -0.01 -7.17
C ALA A 391 0.99 1.37 -7.03
N GLY A 392 1.56 1.92 -8.11
CA GLY A 392 2.32 3.17 -8.07
C GLY A 392 3.70 3.02 -7.40
N ILE A 393 4.34 1.87 -7.58
CA ILE A 393 5.57 1.49 -6.87
C ILE A 393 6.74 1.38 -7.86
N SER A 394 7.91 1.88 -7.46
CA SER A 394 9.13 1.74 -8.24
C SER A 394 9.67 0.31 -8.22
N PHE A 395 10.23 -0.17 -9.33
CA PHE A 395 10.93 -1.46 -9.35
C PHE A 395 12.14 -1.50 -8.41
N ALA A 396 12.72 -0.33 -8.08
CA ALA A 396 13.97 -0.23 -7.31
C ALA A 396 13.82 -0.71 -5.85
N VAL A 397 12.59 -0.71 -5.31
CA VAL A 397 12.30 -1.13 -3.92
C VAL A 397 11.93 -2.60 -3.80
N VAL A 398 11.83 -3.31 -4.92
CA VAL A 398 11.47 -4.74 -4.92
C VAL A 398 12.64 -5.54 -4.37
N ARG A 399 12.36 -6.31 -3.32
CA ARG A 399 13.24 -7.33 -2.76
C ARG A 399 13.06 -8.63 -3.52
N ASP A 400 11.86 -9.20 -3.49
CA ASP A 400 11.56 -10.46 -4.18
C ASP A 400 10.34 -10.38 -5.12
N VAL A 401 10.42 -11.11 -6.23
CA VAL A 401 9.27 -11.44 -7.07
C VAL A 401 8.99 -12.93 -6.93
N ILE A 402 7.92 -13.24 -6.22
CA ILE A 402 7.49 -14.61 -5.93
C ILE A 402 6.49 -15.04 -7.01
N MET A 403 6.91 -15.92 -7.91
CA MET A 403 6.04 -16.46 -8.95
C MET A 403 5.36 -17.75 -8.48
N VAL A 404 4.03 -17.75 -8.45
CA VAL A 404 3.23 -18.92 -8.09
C VAL A 404 2.92 -19.75 -9.32
N VAL A 405 3.18 -21.05 -9.21
CA VAL A 405 3.10 -22.01 -10.31
C VAL A 405 2.39 -23.25 -9.81
N ARG A 406 1.46 -23.80 -10.58
CA ARG A 406 0.85 -25.10 -10.26
C ARG A 406 1.42 -26.23 -11.13
N THR A 407 1.44 -27.43 -10.56
CA THR A 407 1.93 -28.67 -11.18
C THR A 407 1.26 -28.97 -12.54
N TYR A 408 -0.06 -28.85 -12.61
CA TYR A 408 -0.84 -29.00 -13.85
C TYR A 408 -1.57 -27.70 -14.17
N PRO A 409 -1.17 -26.94 -15.20
CA PRO A 409 -1.83 -25.69 -15.55
C PRO A 409 -3.30 -25.89 -15.90
N ILE A 410 -4.17 -25.01 -15.39
CA ILE A 410 -5.60 -25.02 -15.69
C ILE A 410 -6.05 -23.75 -16.39
N ARG A 411 -7.17 -23.84 -17.11
CA ARG A 411 -7.84 -22.67 -17.69
C ARG A 411 -9.36 -22.80 -17.53
N VAL A 412 -10.09 -21.67 -17.54
CA VAL A 412 -11.56 -21.69 -17.55
C VAL A 412 -12.05 -22.56 -18.73
N GLY A 413 -13.11 -23.35 -18.58
CA GLY A 413 -13.75 -24.06 -19.69
C GLY A 413 -14.37 -23.14 -20.75
N GLY A 414 -14.80 -23.71 -21.89
CA GLY A 414 -15.44 -22.97 -22.98
C GLY A 414 -14.44 -22.24 -23.91
N PRO A 415 -14.84 -21.15 -24.60
CA PRO A 415 -14.04 -20.42 -25.59
C PRO A 415 -12.96 -19.55 -24.94
N SER A 416 -12.25 -20.08 -23.95
CA SER A 416 -11.21 -19.37 -23.24
C SER A 416 -9.86 -19.43 -23.94
N GLY A 417 -9.73 -20.02 -25.15
CA GLY A 417 -8.49 -20.01 -25.96
C GLY A 417 -7.64 -21.29 -25.89
N ALA A 418 -6.52 -21.34 -26.60
CA ALA A 418 -5.64 -22.53 -26.63
C ALA A 418 -4.75 -22.65 -25.38
N MET A 419 -4.57 -23.86 -24.84
CA MET A 419 -3.62 -24.15 -23.75
C MET A 419 -2.52 -25.13 -24.20
N GLY A 420 -1.78 -25.73 -23.28
CA GLY A 420 -0.79 -26.77 -23.60
C GLY A 420 -1.44 -28.06 -24.10
N GLN A 421 -0.74 -29.19 -23.95
CA GLN A 421 -1.30 -30.51 -24.23
C GLN A 421 -2.41 -30.81 -23.22
N VAL A 422 -3.66 -30.71 -23.65
CA VAL A 422 -4.84 -30.93 -22.80
C VAL A 422 -4.91 -32.40 -22.37
N ILE A 423 -5.19 -32.61 -21.10
CA ILE A 423 -5.47 -33.92 -20.48
C ILE A 423 -6.77 -33.81 -19.68
N ASP A 424 -7.21 -34.93 -19.10
CA ASP A 424 -8.35 -34.99 -18.18
C ASP A 424 -7.91 -35.19 -16.73
N PHE A 425 -8.87 -35.02 -15.81
CA PHE A 425 -8.63 -35.28 -14.39
C PHE A 425 -8.54 -36.78 -14.06
N GLU A 426 -9.05 -37.66 -14.93
CA GLU A 426 -8.84 -39.12 -14.82
C GLU A 426 -7.35 -39.47 -14.92
N THR A 427 -6.65 -38.86 -15.88
CA THR A 427 -5.20 -38.99 -16.02
C THR A 427 -4.46 -38.53 -14.76
N ILE A 428 -4.89 -37.43 -14.13
CA ILE A 428 -4.27 -36.94 -12.89
C ILE A 428 -4.58 -37.88 -11.73
N HIS A 429 -5.83 -38.32 -11.58
CA HIS A 429 -6.23 -39.32 -10.59
C HIS A 429 -5.39 -40.60 -10.67
N GLU A 430 -5.25 -41.17 -11.87
CA GLU A 430 -4.45 -42.38 -12.07
C GLU A 430 -2.99 -42.20 -11.64
N ARG A 431 -2.43 -41.01 -11.89
CA ARG A 431 -1.04 -40.63 -11.60
C ARG A 431 -0.81 -40.29 -10.13
N SER A 432 -1.75 -39.64 -9.46
CA SER A 432 -1.57 -39.08 -8.11
C SER A 432 -2.28 -39.88 -7.02
N LYS A 433 -3.26 -40.69 -7.39
CA LYS A 433 -4.21 -41.37 -6.47
C LYS A 433 -5.10 -40.42 -5.67
N VAL A 434 -5.12 -39.12 -6.01
CA VAL A 434 -6.10 -38.16 -5.46
C VAL A 434 -7.50 -38.55 -5.96
N PRO A 435 -8.52 -38.70 -5.10
CA PRO A 435 -9.86 -39.12 -5.51
C PRO A 435 -10.50 -38.20 -6.56
N LEU A 436 -11.22 -38.79 -7.52
CA LEU A 436 -11.79 -38.06 -8.67
C LEU A 436 -12.80 -36.99 -8.25
N GLU A 437 -13.58 -37.28 -7.22
CA GLU A 437 -14.60 -36.42 -6.64
C GLU A 437 -14.03 -35.09 -6.11
N GLU A 438 -12.77 -35.08 -5.66
CA GLU A 438 -12.12 -33.88 -5.13
C GLU A 438 -11.90 -32.83 -6.23
N PHE A 439 -11.51 -33.25 -7.44
CA PHE A 439 -11.30 -32.31 -8.56
C PHE A 439 -12.58 -31.58 -8.94
N GLY A 440 -13.75 -32.22 -8.81
CA GLY A 440 -15.05 -31.61 -9.10
C GLY A 440 -15.40 -30.43 -8.19
N THR A 441 -14.80 -30.37 -6.99
CA THR A 441 -14.97 -29.28 -6.02
C THR A 441 -13.83 -28.26 -6.09
N THR A 442 -12.59 -28.74 -6.18
CA THR A 442 -11.37 -27.92 -6.17
C THR A 442 -11.16 -27.18 -7.49
N GLU A 443 -11.43 -27.83 -8.62
CA GLU A 443 -11.08 -27.32 -9.96
C GLU A 443 -12.28 -26.67 -10.64
N ARG A 444 -12.89 -25.71 -9.93
CA ARG A 444 -13.96 -24.84 -10.41
C ARG A 444 -13.57 -23.36 -10.32
N GLY A 445 -14.17 -22.55 -11.17
CA GLY A 445 -14.02 -21.09 -11.12
C GLY A 445 -14.45 -20.49 -9.78
N THR A 446 -13.56 -19.85 -9.03
CA THR A 446 -13.93 -19.17 -7.78
C THR A 446 -14.98 -18.07 -7.99
N ILE A 447 -14.93 -17.39 -9.13
CA ILE A 447 -15.89 -16.35 -9.54
C ILE A 447 -16.91 -16.92 -10.53
N SER A 448 -16.45 -17.53 -11.63
CA SER A 448 -17.33 -17.96 -12.72
C SER A 448 -18.06 -19.29 -12.48
N ASN A 449 -17.65 -20.08 -11.47
CA ASN A 449 -18.13 -21.44 -11.20
C ASN A 449 -18.04 -22.46 -12.37
N LYS A 450 -17.37 -22.08 -13.47
CA LYS A 450 -17.18 -22.92 -14.67
C LYS A 450 -16.16 -24.04 -14.38
N PRO A 451 -16.35 -25.24 -14.97
CA PRO A 451 -15.35 -26.31 -14.89
C PRO A 451 -14.05 -25.87 -15.56
N ARG A 452 -12.93 -26.43 -15.11
CA ARG A 452 -11.60 -26.12 -15.63
C ARG A 452 -11.15 -27.14 -16.67
N ARG A 453 -10.44 -26.67 -17.68
CA ARG A 453 -9.61 -27.52 -18.54
C ARG A 453 -8.23 -27.61 -17.91
N VAL A 454 -7.59 -28.77 -18.02
CA VAL A 454 -6.25 -29.03 -17.48
C VAL A 454 -5.32 -29.50 -18.60
N ALA A 455 -4.02 -29.23 -18.45
CA ALA A 455 -3.00 -29.64 -19.42
C ALA A 455 -1.73 -30.13 -18.72
N GLU A 456 -0.88 -30.79 -19.50
CA GLU A 456 0.51 -31.04 -19.12
C GLU A 456 1.27 -29.73 -18.91
N PHE A 457 2.29 -29.79 -18.07
CA PHE A 457 3.15 -28.66 -17.76
C PHE A 457 3.98 -28.21 -18.97
N ASP A 458 4.00 -26.90 -19.25
CA ASP A 458 4.73 -26.32 -20.38
C ASP A 458 6.01 -25.61 -19.90
N TRP A 459 7.15 -26.31 -20.06
CA TRP A 459 8.47 -25.83 -19.63
C TRP A 459 8.93 -24.56 -20.36
N ALA A 460 8.60 -24.42 -21.65
CA ALA A 460 9.00 -23.25 -22.42
C ALA A 460 8.21 -22.01 -21.98
N ARG A 461 6.90 -22.16 -21.72
CA ARG A 461 6.07 -21.08 -21.19
C ARG A 461 6.50 -20.66 -19.80
N ILE A 462 6.76 -21.61 -18.88
CA ILE A 462 7.14 -21.21 -17.53
C ILE A 462 8.47 -20.46 -17.48
N ARG A 463 9.45 -20.85 -18.32
CA ARG A 463 10.71 -20.12 -18.47
C ARG A 463 10.46 -18.69 -18.92
N ARG A 464 9.59 -18.50 -19.92
CA ARG A 464 9.21 -17.17 -20.42
C ARG A 464 8.53 -16.33 -19.33
N SER A 465 7.60 -16.92 -18.58
CA SER A 465 6.93 -16.24 -17.47
C SER A 465 7.90 -15.83 -16.37
N ALA A 466 8.84 -16.70 -15.99
CA ALA A 466 9.87 -16.39 -14.99
C ALA A 466 10.72 -15.20 -15.44
N GLN A 467 11.17 -15.20 -16.70
CA GLN A 467 11.97 -14.12 -17.27
C GLN A 467 11.20 -12.80 -17.35
N LEU A 468 9.96 -12.82 -17.84
CA LEU A 468 9.13 -11.62 -17.97
C LEU A 468 8.85 -10.97 -16.61
N ASN A 469 8.63 -11.77 -15.58
CA ASN A 469 8.36 -11.27 -14.24
C ASN A 469 9.63 -10.89 -13.47
N GLY A 470 10.82 -11.28 -13.94
CA GLY A 470 12.04 -11.19 -13.13
C GLY A 470 11.91 -11.96 -11.82
N ALA A 471 11.33 -13.17 -11.88
CA ALA A 471 11.08 -13.99 -10.70
C ALA A 471 12.38 -14.27 -9.94
N THR A 472 12.37 -14.01 -8.64
CA THR A 472 13.50 -14.32 -7.73
C THR A 472 13.24 -15.58 -6.91
N ARG A 473 11.96 -15.94 -6.72
CA ARG A 473 11.53 -17.13 -6.00
C ARG A 473 10.30 -17.75 -6.67
N ILE A 474 10.11 -19.05 -6.49
CA ILE A 474 8.93 -19.77 -6.96
C ILE A 474 8.19 -20.40 -5.78
N ALA A 475 6.86 -20.29 -5.82
CA ALA A 475 5.96 -21.10 -5.00
C ALA A 475 5.27 -22.14 -5.90
N LEU A 476 5.62 -23.42 -5.73
CA LEU A 476 4.98 -24.53 -6.42
C LEU A 476 3.74 -24.98 -5.66
N THR A 477 2.59 -25.12 -6.31
CA THR A 477 1.35 -25.51 -5.66
C THR A 477 0.74 -26.78 -6.27
N PHE A 478 -0.13 -27.43 -5.49
CA PHE A 478 -0.77 -28.70 -5.86
C PHE A 478 0.27 -29.83 -6.04
N ALA A 479 1.24 -29.93 -5.12
CA ALA A 479 2.22 -31.00 -5.14
C ALA A 479 1.60 -32.40 -4.89
N ASP A 480 0.43 -32.46 -4.24
CA ASP A 480 -0.37 -33.67 -4.12
C ASP A 480 -0.84 -34.23 -5.47
N TYR A 481 -0.81 -33.43 -6.54
CA TYR A 481 -1.14 -33.93 -7.88
C TYR A 481 0.00 -34.74 -8.51
N PHE A 482 1.17 -34.78 -7.87
CA PHE A 482 2.23 -35.75 -8.18
C PHE A 482 2.20 -37.00 -7.30
N GLY A 483 1.33 -37.03 -6.29
CA GLY A 483 1.14 -38.14 -5.36
C GLY A 483 0.41 -37.66 -4.10
N VAL A 484 -0.73 -38.27 -3.78
CA VAL A 484 -1.58 -37.91 -2.63
C VAL A 484 -0.83 -37.99 -1.31
N GLU A 485 0.18 -38.86 -1.22
CA GLU A 485 1.07 -39.00 -0.07
C GLU A 485 1.83 -37.72 0.27
N ASN A 486 2.06 -36.81 -0.69
CA ASN A 486 2.69 -35.52 -0.39
C ASN A 486 1.89 -34.68 0.62
N ARG A 487 0.59 -34.94 0.80
CA ARG A 487 -0.24 -34.26 1.82
C ARG A 487 0.26 -34.51 3.25
N GLU A 488 0.94 -35.64 3.47
CA GLU A 488 1.47 -36.04 4.78
C GLU A 488 2.85 -35.43 5.07
N ALA A 489 3.57 -34.96 4.05
CA ALA A 489 4.89 -34.35 4.22
C ALA A 489 4.83 -33.15 5.19
N THR A 490 5.74 -33.12 6.15
CA THR A 490 5.92 -32.04 7.12
C THR A 490 7.16 -31.19 6.83
N ASP A 491 8.09 -31.74 6.05
CA ASP A 491 9.27 -31.07 5.54
C ASP A 491 9.36 -31.19 4.02
N TYR A 492 10.08 -30.28 3.39
CA TYR A 492 10.40 -30.31 1.96
C TYR A 492 11.04 -31.65 1.56
N ASP A 493 11.98 -32.17 2.34
CA ASP A 493 12.71 -33.40 2.01
C ASP A 493 11.84 -34.67 2.07
N GLU A 494 10.65 -34.59 2.67
CA GLU A 494 9.67 -35.68 2.75
C GLU A 494 8.75 -35.76 1.52
N LEU A 495 8.82 -34.79 0.61
CA LEU A 495 8.10 -34.83 -0.66
C LEU A 495 8.60 -36.00 -1.53
N ASN A 496 7.69 -36.64 -2.24
CA ASN A 496 8.02 -37.80 -3.07
C ASN A 496 9.03 -37.48 -4.19
N ASP A 497 9.69 -38.52 -4.71
CA ASP A 497 10.74 -38.41 -5.72
C ASP A 497 10.30 -37.65 -6.98
N ARG A 498 9.02 -37.81 -7.38
CA ARG A 498 8.46 -37.16 -8.55
C ARG A 498 8.37 -35.65 -8.35
N THR A 499 7.90 -35.20 -7.19
CA THR A 499 7.84 -33.78 -6.84
C THR A 499 9.26 -33.21 -6.75
N GLN A 500 10.18 -33.90 -6.09
CA GLN A 500 11.58 -33.48 -5.97
C GLN A 500 12.27 -33.36 -7.35
N GLU A 501 12.06 -34.33 -8.24
CA GLU A 501 12.59 -34.26 -9.62
C GLU A 501 11.96 -33.12 -10.42
N PHE A 502 10.65 -32.90 -10.26
CA PHE A 502 9.96 -31.80 -10.93
C PHE A 502 10.51 -30.45 -10.47
N ILE A 503 10.73 -30.26 -9.17
CA ILE A 503 11.31 -29.04 -8.62
C ILE A 503 12.70 -28.80 -9.19
N ARG A 504 13.59 -29.80 -9.20
CA ARG A 504 14.92 -29.67 -9.81
C ARG A 504 14.86 -29.24 -11.27
N LYS A 505 13.92 -29.79 -12.05
CA LYS A 505 13.72 -29.38 -13.45
C LYS A 505 13.18 -27.96 -13.56
N LEU A 506 12.25 -27.58 -12.69
CA LEU A 506 11.69 -26.24 -12.65
C LEU A 506 12.78 -25.20 -12.36
N GLU A 507 13.56 -25.41 -11.31
CA GLU A 507 14.70 -24.55 -10.94
C GLU A 507 15.72 -24.45 -12.07
N MET A 508 16.05 -25.57 -12.73
CA MET A 508 16.97 -25.58 -13.88
C MET A 508 16.43 -24.81 -15.10
N VAL A 509 15.13 -24.93 -15.39
CA VAL A 509 14.51 -24.32 -16.58
C VAL A 509 14.33 -22.81 -16.40
N THR A 510 13.92 -22.38 -15.20
CA THR A 510 13.67 -20.97 -14.87
C THR A 510 14.92 -20.23 -14.42
N GLY A 511 15.90 -20.94 -13.82
CA GLY A 511 17.03 -20.34 -13.12
C GLY A 511 16.65 -19.73 -11.77
N VAL A 512 15.52 -20.15 -11.18
CA VAL A 512 14.92 -19.55 -9.97
C VAL A 512 14.63 -20.64 -8.95
N SER A 513 14.96 -20.42 -7.68
CA SER A 513 14.72 -21.39 -6.61
C SER A 513 13.23 -21.59 -6.33
N VAL A 514 12.85 -22.82 -5.98
CA VAL A 514 11.52 -23.14 -5.44
C VAL A 514 11.62 -23.13 -3.93
N ASP A 515 11.17 -22.03 -3.33
CA ASP A 515 11.28 -21.80 -1.89
C ASP A 515 10.02 -22.22 -1.13
N TYR A 516 8.88 -22.33 -1.83
CA TYR A 516 7.61 -22.69 -1.22
C TYR A 516 6.95 -23.83 -2.00
N VAL A 517 6.41 -24.82 -1.29
CA VAL A 517 5.67 -25.94 -1.88
C VAL A 517 4.34 -26.13 -1.17
N SER A 518 3.23 -25.85 -1.84
CA SER A 518 1.90 -26.20 -1.34
C SER A 518 1.57 -27.65 -1.67
N LYS A 519 1.52 -28.47 -0.63
CA LYS A 519 1.18 -29.90 -0.64
C LYS A 519 -0.31 -30.20 -0.45
N ALA A 520 -1.08 -29.26 0.09
CA ALA A 520 -2.51 -29.41 0.31
C ALA A 520 -3.19 -28.03 0.49
N PHE A 521 -4.49 -27.98 0.26
CA PHE A 521 -5.32 -26.83 0.63
C PHE A 521 -5.73 -26.95 2.12
N ALA A 522 -4.79 -26.68 3.01
CA ALA A 522 -4.95 -26.78 4.46
C ALA A 522 -4.07 -25.72 5.18
N LYS A 523 -4.27 -25.54 6.49
CA LYS A 523 -3.49 -24.63 7.35
C LYS A 523 -1.98 -24.84 7.19
N ASP A 524 -1.51 -26.05 7.46
CA ASP A 524 -0.10 -26.43 7.34
C ASP A 524 0.20 -27.01 5.95
N GLY A 525 -0.51 -26.49 4.93
CA GLY A 525 -0.49 -27.00 3.57
C GLY A 525 0.65 -26.46 2.71
N VAL A 526 1.42 -25.49 3.20
CA VAL A 526 2.56 -24.87 2.52
C VAL A 526 3.83 -25.17 3.30
N LEU A 527 4.79 -25.79 2.63
CA LEU A 527 6.13 -26.08 3.14
C LEU A 527 7.09 -24.99 2.68
N GLU A 528 7.97 -24.55 3.56
CA GLU A 528 9.07 -23.66 3.24
C GLU A 528 10.35 -24.48 3.09
N LYS A 529 11.05 -24.32 1.98
CA LYS A 529 12.40 -24.88 1.81
C LYS A 529 13.31 -24.07 2.71
N GLY A 530 13.80 -24.68 3.80
CA GLY A 530 14.65 -24.03 4.78
C GLY A 530 15.78 -23.23 4.12
N SER A 531 16.04 -22.02 4.63
CA SER A 531 17.13 -21.17 4.17
C SER A 531 18.45 -21.87 4.47
N TRP A 532 19.09 -22.41 3.43
CA TRP A 532 20.49 -22.81 3.53
C TRP A 532 21.32 -21.54 3.69
N ALA A 533 22.14 -21.54 4.75
CA ALA A 533 22.97 -20.44 5.25
C ALA A 533 23.90 -19.80 4.22
#